data_AF-A0A1I2UZ79-F1
#
_entry.id   AF-A0A1I2UZ79-F1
#
_cell.length_a   1.000
_cell.length_b   1.000
_cell.length_c   1.000
_cell.angle_alpha   90.00
_cell.angle_beta   90.00
_cell.angle_gamma   90.00
#
_symmetry.space_group_name_H-M   'P 1'
#
loop_
_entity.id
_entity.type
_entity.pdbx_description
1 polymer ?
#
loop_
_entity_poly.entity_id
_entity_poly.type
_entity_poly.pdbx_seq_one_letter_code
_entity_poly.pdbx_strand_id
1 'polypeptide(L)' 'MIIDNGVFTDIGYSIPKNGEAEIETNWASFYGKIEPGTYKITKTVLDSGASGEGDSLNRYTVSAQFMIAG' A
#
# COMPACT_ATOMS: atom_id res chain seq x y z
N MET A 1 -12.75 -20.80 1.85
CA MET A 1 -11.34 -20.92 1.43
C MET A 1 -10.59 -19.83 2.18
N ILE A 2 -9.84 -20.20 3.21
CA ILE A 2 -8.94 -19.28 3.91
C ILE A 2 -7.66 -19.29 3.07
N ILE A 3 -7.23 -18.12 2.58
CA ILE A 3 -5.93 -18.00 1.90
C ILE A 3 -4.87 -18.02 3.01
N ASP A 4 -4.44 -19.23 3.36
CA ASP A 4 -3.34 -19.54 4.27
C ASP A 4 -2.01 -19.33 3.55
N ASN A 5 -1.75 -18.08 3.17
CA ASN A 5 -0.45 -17.49 2.78
C ASN A 5 -0.64 -16.07 2.22
N GLY A 6 -1.51 -15.26 2.83
CA GLY A 6 -1.47 -13.80 2.67
C GLY A 6 -0.26 -13.20 3.39
N VAL A 7 0.92 -13.79 3.19
CA VAL A 7 2.17 -13.31 3.77
C VAL A 7 2.35 -11.92 3.18
N PHE A 8 2.16 -10.89 4.01
CA PHE A 8 2.73 -9.58 3.77
C PHE A 8 4.23 -9.81 3.62
N THR A 9 4.70 -10.04 2.39
CA THR A 9 6.10 -9.77 2.09
C THR A 9 6.27 -8.30 2.45
N ASP A 10 7.03 -8.04 3.52
CA ASP A 10 7.44 -6.71 3.91
C ASP A 10 8.39 -6.19 2.82
N ILE A 11 7.81 -5.82 1.68
CA ILE A 11 8.53 -5.30 0.53
C ILE A 11 8.74 -3.83 0.82
N GLY A 12 9.95 -3.49 1.26
CA GLY A 12 10.45 -2.12 1.19
C GLY A 12 10.58 -1.73 -0.28
N TYR A 13 9.92 -0.64 -0.69
CA TYR A 13 10.04 -0.10 -2.04
C TYR A 13 11.01 1.07 -2.03
N SER A 14 12.04 1.01 -2.88
CA SER A 14 12.98 2.13 -3.03
C SER A 14 12.40 3.20 -3.95
N ILE A 15 12.28 4.43 -3.44
CA ILE A 15 11.94 5.60 -4.24
C ILE A 15 13.23 6.35 -4.56
N PRO A 16 13.56 6.61 -5.83
CA PRO A 16 14.76 7.38 -6.17
C PRO A 16 14.65 8.83 -5.65
N LYS A 17 15.77 9.39 -5.18
CA LYS A 17 15.85 10.71 -4.49
C LYS A 17 15.11 11.87 -5.16
N ASN A 18 15.05 11.87 -6.50
CA ASN A 18 14.38 12.90 -7.32
C ASN A 18 13.45 12.27 -8.36
N GLY A 19 12.86 11.12 -8.06
CA GLY A 19 11.98 10.44 -8.99
C GLY A 19 10.81 9.78 -8.30
N GLU A 20 10.07 9.01 -9.06
CA GLU A 20 8.84 8.37 -8.64
C GLU A 20 8.98 6.85 -8.79
N ALA A 21 8.16 6.13 -8.04
CA ALA A 21 8.00 4.69 -8.18
C ALA A 21 6.52 4.36 -8.22
N GLU A 22 6.15 3.40 -9.06
CA GLU A 22 4.77 2.94 -9.21
C GLU A 22 4.67 1.47 -8.80
N ILE A 23 3.55 1.11 -8.16
CA ILE A 23 3.24 -0.26 -7.77
C ILE A 23 1.85 -0.58 -8.30
N GLU A 24 1.77 -1.54 -9.21
CA GLU A 24 0.52 -2.15 -9.62
C GLU A 24 0.10 -3.22 -8.60
N THR A 25 -1.17 -3.21 -8.17
CA THR A 25 -1.68 -4.16 -7.17
C THR A 25 -2.99 -4.78 -7.66
N ASN A 26 -3.06 -6.10 -7.66
CA ASN A 26 -4.30 -6.83 -7.93
C ASN A 26 -5.17 -6.88 -6.67
N TRP A 27 -6.08 -5.90 -6.54
CA TRP A 27 -7.02 -5.83 -5.41
C TRP A 27 -7.93 -7.05 -5.28
N ALA A 28 -8.25 -7.71 -6.40
CA ALA A 28 -9.10 -8.90 -6.39
C ALA A 28 -8.43 -10.09 -5.70
N SER A 29 -7.09 -10.12 -5.63
CA SER A 29 -6.36 -11.15 -4.86
C SER A 29 -6.54 -11.01 -3.35
N PHE A 30 -6.87 -9.81 -2.84
CA PHE A 30 -7.07 -9.57 -1.41
C PHE A 30 -8.54 -9.59 -1.01
N TYR A 31 -9.40 -9.00 -1.84
CA TYR A 31 -10.80 -8.74 -1.48
C TYR A 31 -11.82 -9.46 -2.38
N GLY A 32 -11.35 -10.22 -3.37
CA GLY A 32 -12.23 -10.81 -4.40
C GLY A 32 -12.78 -9.75 -5.35
N LYS A 33 -13.86 -10.09 -6.07
CA LYS A 33 -14.53 -9.13 -6.97
C LYS A 33 -15.09 -7.95 -6.16
N ILE A 34 -14.70 -6.74 -6.54
CA ILE A 34 -15.24 -5.50 -5.96
C ILE A 34 -16.40 -5.05 -6.86
N GLU A 35 -17.59 -4.91 -6.29
CA GLU A 35 -18.78 -4.43 -7.01
C GLU A 35 -18.69 -2.91 -7.31
N PRO A 36 -19.50 -2.37 -8.24
CA PRO A 36 -19.56 -0.93 -8.48
C PRO A 36 -19.94 -0.15 -7.22
N GLY A 37 -19.28 0.99 -7.00
CA GLY A 37 -19.49 1.79 -5.80
C GLY A 37 -18.37 2.78 -5.50
N THR A 38 -18.51 3.48 -4.38
CA THR A 38 -17.51 4.45 -3.88
C THR A 38 -16.69 3.82 -2.77
N TYR A 39 -15.37 3.83 -2.92
CA TYR A 39 -14.43 3.16 -2.03
C TYR A 39 -13.35 4.13 -1.53
N LYS A 40 -12.77 3.80 -0.38
CA LYS A 40 -11.60 4.49 0.17
C LYS A 40 -10.51 3.47 0.49
N ILE A 41 -9.31 3.70 -0.04
CA ILE A 41 -8.10 2.98 0.38
C ILE A 41 -7.36 3.86 1.37
N THR A 42 -6.92 3.27 2.48
CA THR A 42 -6.02 3.89 3.44
C THR A 42 -4.81 2.99 3.61
N LYS A 43 -3.60 3.54 3.43
CA LYS A 43 -2.34 2.82 3.57
C LYS A 43 -1.39 3.59 4.47
N THR A 44 -0.67 2.87 5.32
CA THR A 44 0.45 3.42 6.08
C THR A 44 1.73 3.25 5.26
N VAL A 45 2.44 4.34 5.01
CA VAL A 45 3.76 4.38 4.38
C VAL A 45 4.79 4.56 5.48
N LEU A 46 5.81 3.69 5.48
CA LEU A 46 6.94 3.77 6.38
C LEU A 46 8.13 4.30 5.58
N ASP A 47 8.74 5.37 6.06
CA ASP A 47 9.97 5.94 5.49
C ASP A 47 11.14 5.63 6.41
N SER A 48 12.06 4.80 5.91
CA SER A 48 13.31 4.40 6.57
C SER A 48 14.48 5.36 6.28
N GLY A 49 14.30 6.34 5.39
CA GLY A 49 15.35 7.28 4.97
C GLY A 49 15.64 8.43 5.93
N ALA A 50 14.96 8.51 7.08
CA ALA A 50 15.07 9.63 8.02
C ALA A 50 15.85 9.33 9.31
N SER A 51 16.06 8.08 9.71
CA SER A 51 16.79 7.77 10.95
C SER A 51 18.25 7.42 10.68
N GLY A 52 19.10 8.44 10.72
CA GLY A 52 20.44 8.25 11.26
C GLY A 52 20.29 7.90 12.74
N GLU A 53 20.56 6.64 13.07
CA GLU A 53 20.49 6.06 14.43
C GLU A 53 19.07 5.91 15.02
N GLY A 54 18.67 4.65 15.24
CA GLY A 54 17.44 4.29 15.94
C GLY A 54 16.32 3.79 15.03
N ASP A 55 15.57 2.83 15.55
CA ASP A 55 14.46 2.07 14.93
C ASP A 55 13.19 2.94 14.69
N SER A 56 13.37 4.22 14.37
CA SER A 56 12.29 5.21 14.23
C SER A 56 11.96 5.46 12.76
N LEU A 57 11.09 4.62 12.20
CA LEU A 57 10.47 4.86 10.89
C LEU A 57 9.49 6.03 10.98
N ASN A 58 9.58 6.98 10.07
CA ASN A 58 8.52 7.97 9.91
C ASN A 58 7.28 7.27 9.35
N ARG A 59 6.11 7.54 9.95
CA ARG A 59 4.83 6.94 9.57
C ARG A 59 3.94 7.99 8.93
N TYR A 60 3.53 7.73 7.69
CA TYR A 60 2.59 8.57 6.96
C TYR A 60 1.34 7.78 6.64
N THR A 61 0.17 8.35 6.91
CA THR A 61 -1.11 7.76 6.51
C THR A 61 -1.57 8.43 5.23
N VAL A 62 -1.65 7.66 4.14
CA VAL A 62 -2.17 8.11 2.86
C VAL A 62 -3.56 7.53 2.67
N SER A 63 -4.51 8.36 2.25
CA SER A 63 -5.86 7.91 1.91
C SER A 63 -6.28 8.45 0.56
N ALA A 64 -6.94 7.62 -0.23
CA ALA A 64 -7.50 7.98 -1.52
C ALA A 64 -8.94 7.43 -1.61
N GLN A 65 -9.84 8.23 -2.19
CA GLN A 65 -11.21 7.83 -2.48
C GLN A 65 -11.40 7.73 -4.00
N PHE A 66 -12.08 6.69 -4.46
CA PHE A 66 -12.32 6.43 -5.88
C PHE A 66 -13.68 5.76 -6.08
N MET A 67 -14.15 5.80 -7.33
CA MET A 67 -15.40 5.18 -7.75
C MET A 67 -15.09 4.08 -8.76
N ILE A 68 -15.73 2.92 -8.58
CA ILE A 68 -15.78 1.86 -9.58
C ILE A 68 -17.14 1.97 -10.27
N ALA A 69 -17.14 2.31 -11.56
CA ALA A 69 -18.33 2.31 -12.40
C ALA A 69 -18.72 0.87 -12.80
N GLY A 70 -20.02 0.67 -13.05
CA GLY A 70 -20.57 -0.61 -13.53
C GLY A 70 -20.59 -0.72 -15.05
#